data_AF-A0A967LWI9-F1
#
_entry.id   AF-A0A967LWI9-F1
#
_cell.length_a   1.000
_cell.length_b   1.000
_cell.length_c   1.000
_cell.angle_alpha   90.00
_cell.angle_beta   90.00
_cell.angle_gamma   90.00
#
_symmetry.space_group_name_H-M   'P 1'
#
loop_
_entity.id
_entity.type
_entity.pdbx_description
1 polymer ?
#
loop_
_entity_poly.entity_id
_entity_poly.type
_entity_poly.pdbx_seq_one_letter_code
_entity_poly.pdbx_strand_id
1 'polypeptide(L)'
;MFSFKHRWIADILVLSLVVYFGVNAFITVLDSRLAPTPEMQEEAVKLSEKPAADARPLKDYAIITERHLFGGTSQGLAEPPPEEIVLDDIPVAVNGLGLKLVGTVVANKPEESSAIIEDRGTRKQEVYQEG
;
A
#
# COMPACT_ATOMS: atom_id res chain seq x y z
N MET A 1 -16.80 -57.32 16.37
CA MET A 1 -17.93 -56.39 16.19
C MET A 1 -17.68 -55.17 17.06
N PHE A 2 -16.82 -54.24 16.62
CA PHE A 2 -16.45 -53.05 17.41
C PHE A 2 -16.58 -51.78 16.57
N SER A 3 -17.47 -50.92 17.06
CA SER A 3 -17.55 -49.46 16.93
C SER A 3 -17.68 -48.81 15.54
N PHE A 4 -18.94 -48.68 15.09
CA PHE A 4 -19.37 -47.65 14.13
C PHE A 4 -19.35 -46.22 14.74
N LYS A 5 -19.10 -46.08 16.05
CA LYS A 5 -19.27 -44.83 16.81
C LYS A 5 -18.09 -43.86 16.73
N HIS A 6 -16.96 -44.25 16.13
CA HIS A 6 -15.76 -43.38 16.03
C HIS A 6 -15.34 -43.08 14.59
N ARG A 7 -16.12 -43.49 13.59
CA ARG A 7 -15.79 -43.29 12.17
C ARG A 7 -15.67 -41.80 11.80
N TRP A 8 -16.54 -40.98 12.39
CA TRP A 8 -16.49 -39.52 12.29
C TRP A 8 -15.19 -38.89 12.79
N ILE A 9 -14.50 -39.52 13.76
CA ILE A 9 -13.20 -39.02 14.25
C ILE A 9 -12.12 -39.22 13.19
N ALA A 10 -12.17 -40.36 12.49
CA ALA A 10 -11.27 -40.60 11.36
C ALA A 10 -11.53 -39.61 10.21
N ASP A 11 -12.81 -39.33 9.92
CA ASP A 11 -13.18 -38.36 8.89
C ASP A 11 -12.71 -36.93 9.24
N ILE A 12 -12.86 -36.51 10.50
CA ILE A 12 -12.36 -35.22 11.00
C ILE A 12 -10.83 -35.17 10.93
N LEU A 13 -10.14 -36.27 11.26
CA LEU A 13 -8.69 -36.34 11.21
C LEU A 13 -8.18 -36.23 9.77
N VAL A 14 -8.84 -36.91 8.82
CA VAL A 14 -8.52 -36.80 7.39
C VAL A 14 -8.82 -35.39 6.86
N LEU A 15 -9.98 -34.82 7.21
CA LEU A 15 -10.34 -33.46 6.81
C LEU A 15 -9.32 -32.45 7.34
N SER A 16 -8.90 -32.58 8.60
CA SER A 16 -7.87 -31.74 9.21
C SER A 16 -6.54 -31.86 8.47
N LEU A 17 -6.14 -33.08 8.09
CA LEU A 17 -4.92 -33.31 7.32
C LEU A 17 -5.00 -32.61 5.95
N VAL A 18 -6.11 -32.76 5.24
CA VAL A 18 -6.32 -32.14 3.92
C VAL A 18 -6.28 -30.61 4.02
N VAL A 19 -6.96 -30.02 5.01
CA VAL A 19 -6.95 -28.58 5.23
C VAL A 19 -5.54 -28.09 5.59
N TYR A 20 -4.84 -28.81 6.47
CA TYR A 20 -3.46 -28.47 6.86
C TYR A 20 -2.51 -28.45 5.66
N PHE A 21 -2.54 -29.50 4.83
CA PHE A 21 -1.73 -29.54 3.60
C PHE A 21 -2.15 -28.47 2.59
N GLY A 22 -3.46 -28.21 2.45
CA GLY A 22 -3.98 -27.18 1.57
C GLY A 22 -3.49 -25.78 1.95
N VAL A 23 -3.59 -25.42 3.23
CA VAL A 23 -3.09 -24.13 3.75
C VAL A 23 -1.57 -24.07 3.62
N ASN A 24 -0.84 -25.12 4.00
CA ASN A 24 0.62 -25.14 3.90
C ASN A 24 1.11 -24.97 2.45
N ALA A 25 0.47 -25.66 1.50
CA ALA A 25 0.76 -25.51 0.08
C ALA A 25 0.42 -24.10 -0.43
N PHE A 26 -0.73 -23.55 -0.02
CA PHE A 26 -1.16 -22.21 -0.42
C PHE A 26 -0.19 -21.13 0.10
N ILE A 27 0.19 -21.20 1.37
CA ILE A 27 1.20 -20.31 1.98
C ILE A 27 2.55 -20.49 1.29
N THR A 28 3.00 -21.72 1.02
CA THR A 28 4.26 -21.96 0.30
C THR A 28 4.26 -21.35 -1.10
N VAL A 29 3.12 -21.38 -1.81
CA VAL A 29 2.99 -20.76 -3.14
C VAL A 29 2.97 -19.24 -3.03
N LEU A 30 2.25 -18.68 -2.06
CA LEU A 30 2.26 -17.25 -1.77
C LEU A 30 3.67 -16.77 -1.44
N ASP A 31 4.34 -17.46 -0.53
CA ASP A 31 5.73 -17.19 -0.18
C ASP A 31 6.64 -17.34 -1.39
N SER A 32 6.48 -18.35 -2.24
CA SER A 32 7.32 -18.46 -3.46
C SER A 32 7.06 -17.34 -4.48
N ARG A 33 5.87 -16.75 -4.49
CA ARG A 33 5.50 -15.63 -5.38
C ARG A 33 5.91 -14.28 -4.83
N LEU A 34 5.88 -14.14 -3.51
CA LEU A 34 6.19 -12.91 -2.77
C LEU A 34 7.62 -12.90 -2.24
N ALA A 35 8.28 -14.05 -2.21
CA ALA A 35 9.65 -14.19 -1.74
C ALA A 35 10.53 -13.39 -2.68
N PRO A 36 11.24 -12.39 -2.15
CA PRO A 36 12.31 -11.78 -2.89
C PRO A 36 13.32 -12.87 -3.22
N THR A 37 13.78 -12.90 -4.47
CA THR A 37 14.83 -13.81 -4.98
C THR A 37 15.91 -13.99 -3.90
N PRO A 38 16.39 -15.22 -3.63
CA PRO A 38 17.32 -15.47 -2.52
C PRO A 38 18.60 -14.61 -2.56
N GLU A 39 18.99 -14.11 -3.74
CA GLU A 39 20.06 -13.11 -3.88
C GLU A 39 19.78 -11.80 -3.12
N MET A 40 18.51 -11.40 -2.96
CA MET A 40 18.12 -10.18 -2.27
C MET A 40 18.07 -10.32 -0.74
N GLN A 41 18.00 -11.54 -0.20
CA GLN A 41 18.05 -11.77 1.26
C GLN A 41 19.49 -11.71 1.80
N GLU A 42 20.48 -12.22 1.05
CA GLU A 42 21.89 -12.02 1.39
C GLU A 42 22.31 -10.55 1.26
N GLU A 43 21.74 -9.82 0.30
CA GLU A 43 21.91 -8.37 0.21
C GLU A 43 21.21 -7.62 1.36
N ALA A 44 20.00 -8.02 1.77
CA ALA A 44 19.28 -7.35 2.85
C ALA A 44 19.98 -7.48 4.22
N VAL A 45 20.59 -8.63 4.51
CA VAL A 45 21.40 -8.81 5.73
C VAL A 45 22.68 -7.98 5.66
N LYS A 46 23.33 -7.90 4.49
CA LYS A 46 24.48 -7.00 4.27
C LYS A 46 24.12 -5.52 4.27
N LEU A 47 22.89 -5.15 3.91
CA LEU A 47 22.41 -3.76 3.96
C LEU A 47 22.12 -3.31 5.39
N SER A 48 21.70 -4.24 6.27
CA SER A 48 21.46 -3.94 7.69
C SER A 48 22.76 -3.76 8.49
N GLU A 49 23.88 -4.29 8.00
CA GLU A 49 25.22 -4.09 8.57
C GLU A 49 26.05 -3.08 7.76
N LYS A 50 25.39 -2.24 6.94
CA LYS A 50 26.05 -1.00 6.55
C LYS A 50 26.08 -0.16 7.84
N PRO A 51 27.28 0.23 8.35
CA PRO A 51 27.33 1.29 9.36
C PRO A 51 26.46 2.42 8.82
N ALA A 52 25.70 3.12 9.64
CA ALA A 52 24.98 4.33 9.23
C ALA A 52 26.00 5.27 8.57
N ALA A 53 26.19 5.08 7.27
CA ALA A 53 27.35 5.57 6.57
C ALA A 53 26.98 7.00 6.32
N ASP A 54 27.54 7.86 7.16
CA ASP A 54 27.46 9.29 6.97
C ASP A 54 26.01 9.78 7.10
N ALA A 55 25.40 9.61 8.29
CA ALA A 55 24.22 10.39 8.64
C ALA A 55 24.64 11.86 8.70
N ARG A 56 24.60 12.51 7.54
CA ARG A 56 25.04 13.89 7.40
C ARG A 56 24.17 14.79 8.27
N PRO A 57 24.73 15.85 8.86
CA PRO A 57 23.94 16.81 9.59
C PRO A 57 22.80 17.35 8.72
N LEU A 58 21.63 17.63 9.31
CA LEU A 58 20.43 18.08 8.57
C LEU A 58 20.69 19.29 7.64
N LYS A 59 21.64 20.16 8.02
CA LYS A 59 22.12 21.29 7.19
C LYS A 59 22.62 20.89 5.80
N ASP A 60 23.19 19.69 5.63
CA ASP A 60 23.74 19.25 4.35
C ASP A 60 22.63 18.91 3.33
N TYR A 61 21.40 18.76 3.81
CA TYR A 61 20.20 18.54 3.00
C TYR A 61 19.48 19.85 2.65
N ALA A 62 19.86 21.00 3.22
CA ALA A 62 19.25 22.31 2.91
C ALA A 62 19.40 22.69 1.44
N ILE A 63 20.46 22.21 0.78
CA ILE A 63 20.69 22.41 -0.66
C ILE A 63 19.54 21.81 -1.51
N ILE A 64 18.89 20.74 -1.04
CA ILE A 64 17.77 20.10 -1.75
C ILE A 64 16.58 21.06 -1.84
N THR A 65 16.28 21.75 -0.74
CA THR A 65 15.22 22.75 -0.67
C THR A 65 15.62 24.04 -1.38
N GLU A 66 16.86 24.51 -1.20
CA GLU A 66 17.37 25.73 -1.85
C GLU A 66 17.41 25.62 -3.38
N ARG A 67 17.73 24.44 -3.91
CA ARG A 67 17.85 24.19 -5.36
C ARG A 67 16.56 23.71 -6.02
N HIS A 68 15.45 23.60 -5.26
CA HIS A 68 14.16 23.14 -5.76
C HIS A 68 14.25 21.84 -6.59
N LEU A 69 15.06 20.87 -6.15
CA LEU A 69 15.34 19.66 -6.93
C LEU A 69 14.10 18.79 -7.20
N PHE A 70 13.01 19.04 -6.49
CA PHE A 70 11.72 18.39 -6.64
C PHE A 70 10.64 19.30 -7.23
N GLY A 71 11.02 20.38 -7.92
CA GLY A 71 10.10 21.23 -8.67
C GLY A 71 9.24 22.19 -7.82
N GLY A 72 9.41 22.23 -6.51
CA GLY A 72 8.77 23.23 -5.65
C GLY A 72 9.45 24.57 -5.79
N THR A 73 9.02 25.42 -6.72
CA THR A 73 9.59 26.76 -6.89
C THR A 73 9.17 27.63 -5.69
N SER A 74 10.12 28.10 -4.86
CA SER A 74 9.84 29.07 -3.78
C SER A 74 9.51 30.49 -4.28
N GLN A 75 9.37 30.67 -5.59
CA GLN A 75 8.99 31.93 -6.18
C GLN A 75 7.47 32.04 -6.22
N GLY A 76 6.87 32.44 -5.08
CA GLY A 76 5.48 32.90 -5.04
C GLY A 76 4.53 32.18 -4.08
N LEU A 77 5.01 31.48 -3.06
CA LEU A 77 4.15 31.08 -1.94
C LEU A 77 3.93 32.29 -1.01
N ALA A 78 3.14 33.26 -1.47
CA ALA A 78 2.10 33.69 -0.55
C ALA A 78 1.27 32.42 -0.34
N GLU A 79 1.44 31.79 0.83
CA GLU A 79 0.58 30.71 1.27
C GLU A 79 -0.86 31.19 0.98
N PRO A 80 -1.59 30.58 0.04
CA PRO A 80 -2.99 30.93 -0.11
C PRO A 80 -3.58 30.78 1.29
N PRO A 81 -4.35 31.78 1.79
CA PRO A 81 -4.95 31.68 3.11
C PRO A 81 -5.58 30.30 3.18
N PRO A 82 -5.31 29.51 4.25
CA PRO A 82 -5.79 28.15 4.35
C PRO A 82 -7.26 28.20 4.00
N GLU A 83 -7.63 27.64 2.84
CA GLU A 83 -9.03 27.41 2.56
C GLU A 83 -9.49 26.56 3.74
N GLU A 84 -10.42 27.12 4.50
CA GLU A 84 -11.02 26.45 5.63
C GLU A 84 -11.85 25.33 5.02
N ILE A 85 -11.17 24.21 4.70
CA ILE A 85 -11.83 23.00 4.24
C ILE A 85 -12.59 22.52 5.47
N VAL A 86 -13.87 22.89 5.53
CA VAL A 86 -14.81 22.36 6.49
C VAL A 86 -14.97 20.88 6.12
N LEU A 87 -14.19 20.01 6.78
CA LEU A 87 -14.25 18.56 6.57
C LEU A 87 -15.68 18.02 6.78
N ASP A 88 -16.49 18.74 7.56
CA ASP A 88 -17.90 18.41 7.81
C ASP A 88 -18.80 18.59 6.56
N ASP A 89 -18.40 19.43 5.60
CA ASP A 89 -19.13 19.68 4.35
C ASP A 89 -18.65 18.77 3.21
N ILE A 90 -17.56 18.02 3.40
CA ILE A 90 -17.16 16.98 2.44
C ILE A 90 -18.10 15.80 2.69
N PRO A 91 -18.96 15.41 1.73
CA PRO A 91 -19.75 14.22 1.87
C PRO A 91 -18.78 13.03 1.96
N VAL A 92 -18.58 12.53 3.17
CA VAL A 92 -17.82 11.30 3.40
C VAL A 92 -18.49 10.27 2.51
N ALA A 93 -17.74 9.75 1.53
CA ALA A 93 -18.18 8.66 0.71
C ALA A 93 -18.55 7.52 1.65
N VAL A 94 -19.85 7.42 1.94
CA VAL A 94 -20.40 6.37 2.79
C VAL A 94 -19.88 5.07 2.20
N ASN A 95 -19.31 4.21 3.04
CA ASN A 95 -18.55 2.99 2.69
C ASN A 95 -19.29 1.98 1.76
N GLY A 96 -20.42 2.34 1.15
CA GLY A 96 -21.24 1.56 0.23
C GLY A 96 -21.15 1.93 -1.26
N LEU A 97 -20.36 2.92 -1.69
CA LEU A 97 -20.25 3.24 -3.13
C LEU A 97 -19.45 2.20 -3.94
N GLY A 98 -18.75 1.28 -3.27
CA GLY A 98 -17.88 0.30 -3.96
C GLY A 98 -16.64 0.94 -4.61
N LEU A 99 -16.40 2.23 -4.40
CA LEU A 99 -15.24 2.95 -4.92
C LEU A 99 -14.08 2.93 -3.93
N LYS A 100 -12.86 2.92 -4.45
CA LYS A 100 -11.63 3.02 -3.68
C LYS A 100 -10.71 4.06 -4.31
N LEU A 101 -10.34 5.08 -3.54
CA LEU A 101 -9.27 5.99 -3.93
C LEU A 101 -7.94 5.22 -3.94
N VAL A 102 -7.29 5.16 -5.10
CA VAL A 102 -5.99 4.50 -5.30
C VAL A 102 -4.85 5.49 -5.10
N GLY A 103 -5.04 6.74 -5.55
CA GLY A 103 -4.07 7.81 -5.38
C GLY A 103 -4.56 9.14 -5.94
N THR A 104 -3.77 10.19 -5.74
CA THR A 104 -4.02 11.54 -6.23
C THR A 104 -2.75 12.11 -6.87
N VAL A 105 -2.93 12.89 -7.94
CA VAL A 105 -1.90 13.68 -8.60
C VAL A 105 -2.26 15.14 -8.38
N VAL A 106 -1.44 15.86 -7.63
CA VAL A 106 -1.65 17.28 -7.35
C VAL A 106 -0.75 18.10 -8.28
N ALA A 107 -1.36 19.00 -9.03
CA ALA A 107 -0.66 19.94 -9.90
C ALA A 107 -0.77 21.36 -9.31
N ASN A 108 0.03 22.29 -9.84
CA ASN A 108 0.01 23.69 -9.40
C ASN A 108 -1.32 24.38 -9.67
N LYS A 109 -2.10 23.87 -10.62
CA LYS A 109 -3.45 24.34 -10.90
C LYS A 109 -4.48 23.27 -10.51
N PRO A 110 -5.61 23.66 -9.88
CA PRO A 110 -6.67 22.72 -9.52
C PRO A 110 -7.19 21.92 -10.72
N GLU A 111 -7.35 22.57 -11.87
CA GLU A 111 -7.81 21.97 -13.14
C GLU A 111 -6.87 20.90 -13.71
N GLU A 112 -5.61 20.87 -13.27
CA GLU A 112 -4.61 19.88 -13.68
C GLU A 112 -4.45 18.76 -12.63
N SER A 113 -5.14 18.87 -11.49
CA SER A 113 -5.12 17.87 -10.43
C SER A 113 -6.09 16.72 -10.76
N SER A 114 -5.72 15.50 -10.38
CA SER A 114 -6.48 14.30 -10.75
C SER A 114 -6.49 13.26 -9.64
N ALA A 115 -7.61 12.56 -9.48
CA ALA A 115 -7.79 11.42 -8.59
C ALA A 115 -7.85 10.13 -9.39
N ILE A 116 -7.17 9.09 -8.92
CA ILE A 116 -7.23 7.75 -9.49
C ILE A 116 -8.19 6.93 -8.61
N ILE A 117 -9.33 6.53 -9.17
CA ILE A 117 -10.38 5.83 -8.44
C ILE A 117 -10.57 4.45 -9.06
N GLU A 118 -10.57 3.42 -8.21
CA GLU A 118 -10.94 2.05 -8.55
C GLU A 118 -12.41 1.81 -8.22
N ASP A 119 -13.17 1.31 -9.20
CA ASP A 119 -14.45 0.68 -8.97
C ASP A 119 -14.24 -0.80 -8.60
N ARG A 120 -14.56 -1.17 -7.35
CA ARG A 120 -14.40 -2.56 -6.86
C ARG A 120 -15.39 -3.53 -7.49
N GLY A 121 -16.53 -3.06 -7.98
CA GLY A 121 -17.53 -3.88 -8.66
C GLY A 121 -17.04 -4.33 -10.04
N THR A 122 -16.39 -3.44 -10.79
CA THR A 122 -15.87 -3.74 -12.14
C THR A 122 -14.35 -4.00 -12.18
N ARG A 123 -13.63 -3.76 -11.08
CA ARG A 123 -12.16 -3.83 -10.96
C ARG A 123 -11.44 -2.92 -11.97
N LYS A 124 -12.09 -1.85 -12.40
CA LYS A 124 -11.53 -0.85 -13.32
C LYS A 124 -10.96 0.33 -12.53
N GLN A 125 -9.83 0.85 -13.02
CA GLN A 125 -9.20 2.06 -12.50
C GLN A 125 -9.30 3.17 -13.54
N GLU A 126 -9.80 4.32 -13.13
CA GLU A 126 -9.98 5.47 -13.99
C GLU A 126 -9.49 6.75 -13.30
N VAL A 127 -9.21 7.77 -14.11
CA VAL A 127 -8.68 9.06 -13.67
C VAL A 127 -9.80 10.08 -13.75
N TYR A 128 -10.00 10.82 -12.66
CA TYR A 128 -11.05 11.83 -12.51
C TYR A 128 -10.42 13.18 -12.15
N GLN A 129 -11.02 14.27 -12.62
CA GLN A 129 -10.64 15.64 -12.28
C GLN A 129 -11.81 16.31 -11.55
N GLU A 130 -11.53 17.38 -10.82
CA GLU A 130 -12.57 18.17 -10.16
C GLU A 130 -13.31 19.04 -11.20
N GLY A 131 -14.64 18.86 -11.31
CA GLY A 131 -15.50 19.58 -12.26
C GLY A 131 -16.43 18.66 -13.05
#